data_AF-A0A8T1V8R4-F1
#
_entry.id   AF-A0A8T1V8R4-F1
#
_cell.length_a   1.000
_cell.length_b   1.000
_cell.length_c   1.000
_cell.angle_alpha   90.00
_cell.angle_beta   90.00
_cell.angle_gamma   90.00
#
_symmetry.space_group_name_H-M   'P 1'
#
loop_
_entity.id
_entity.type
_entity.pdbx_description
1 polymer ?
#
loop_
_entity_poly.entity_id
_entity_poly.type
_entity_poly.pdbx_seq_one_letter_code
_entity_poly.pdbx_strand_id
1 'polypeptide(L)'
;MHKFGVVKETDSVSTAGDDRGTVEAAVEGVPVKALLLDSGADTSLVARGVLDSIDQTGKSVAVRTIQPVRLSPVGGSEVVVKRMATFNETILTTSAGPLMLRNLACYVEEDNPRMELTVGRPIMKILGYSTDKLLVDARDTQTEWELGVEALPKVDRDESSPTSLQRIYRLAEAAMDSEADADEEDAERHEMRTTLPSMKPTTLAEVTRYLEAKIPFG
;
A
#
# COMPACT_ATOMS: atom_id res chain seq x y z
N MET A 1 -28.14 40.84 -4.63
CA MET A 1 -26.74 40.92 -5.11
C MET A 1 -25.85 40.39 -3.98
N HIS A 2 -25.48 39.12 -4.04
CA HIS A 2 -24.69 38.47 -2.98
C HIS A 2 -23.20 38.62 -3.31
N LYS A 3 -22.47 39.29 -2.40
CA LYS A 3 -21.05 39.60 -2.53
C LYS A 3 -20.28 38.42 -1.95
N PHE A 4 -19.60 37.65 -2.80
CA PHE A 4 -18.73 36.56 -2.38
C PHE A 4 -17.50 37.13 -1.68
N GLY A 5 -17.22 36.65 -0.47
CA GLY A 5 -16.02 36.97 0.28
C GLY A 5 -14.82 36.26 -0.33
N VAL A 6 -13.77 37.04 -0.62
CA VAL A 6 -12.47 36.54 -1.09
C VAL A 6 -11.88 35.62 -0.01
N VAL A 7 -11.70 34.35 -0.34
CA VAL A 7 -10.93 33.41 0.48
C VAL A 7 -9.46 33.76 0.31
N LYS A 8 -8.78 34.06 1.41
CA LYS A 8 -7.33 34.24 1.44
C LYS A 8 -6.67 32.89 1.20
N GLU A 9 -5.93 32.81 0.10
CA GLU A 9 -5.02 31.73 -0.26
C GLU A 9 -3.99 31.58 0.87
N THR A 10 -4.17 30.56 1.71
CA THR A 10 -3.10 30.08 2.56
C THR A 10 -2.20 29.25 1.67
N ASP A 11 -1.11 29.87 1.26
CA ASP A 11 -0.03 29.28 0.50
C ASP A 11 0.60 28.14 1.32
N SER A 12 0.01 26.95 1.27
CA SER A 12 0.68 25.73 1.68
C SER A 12 1.53 25.31 0.50
N VAL A 13 2.81 25.70 0.55
CA VAL A 13 3.86 25.15 -0.30
C VAL A 13 3.75 23.62 -0.20
N SER A 14 3.17 23.01 -1.23
CA SER A 14 3.15 21.57 -1.41
C SER A 14 4.56 21.17 -1.82
N THR A 15 5.37 20.83 -0.82
CA THR A 15 6.56 20.03 -1.05
C THR A 15 6.09 18.75 -1.73
N ALA A 16 6.53 18.51 -2.96
CA ALA A 16 6.40 17.19 -3.58
C ALA A 16 7.00 16.16 -2.63
N GLY A 17 6.18 15.26 -2.07
CA GLY A 17 6.72 14.11 -1.33
C GLY A 17 6.02 13.65 -0.05
N ASP A 18 4.77 13.99 0.24
CA ASP A 18 4.03 13.29 1.31
C ASP A 18 2.66 12.84 0.79
N ASP A 19 2.67 11.89 -0.17
CA ASP A 19 1.47 11.15 -0.55
C ASP A 19 1.11 10.17 0.56
N ARG A 20 0.29 10.65 1.51
CA ARG A 20 -0.25 9.84 2.62
C ARG A 20 -1.41 8.94 2.19
N GLY A 21 -1.69 8.84 0.88
CA GLY A 21 -2.87 8.17 0.34
C GLY A 21 -4.18 8.93 0.62
N THR A 22 -4.09 10.15 1.14
CA THR A 22 -5.26 10.98 1.47
C THR A 22 -5.59 11.96 0.36
N VAL A 23 -6.86 12.07 0.03
CA VAL A 23 -7.37 12.99 -0.99
C VAL A 23 -8.36 13.96 -0.34
N GLU A 24 -8.28 15.24 -0.69
CA GLU A 24 -9.32 16.19 -0.32
C GLU A 24 -10.63 15.81 -1.01
N ALA A 25 -11.72 15.69 -0.25
CA ALA A 25 -12.99 15.27 -0.80
C ALA A 25 -14.19 15.90 -0.10
N ALA A 26 -15.32 15.89 -0.81
CA ALA A 26 -16.62 16.26 -0.27
C ALA A 26 -17.64 15.15 -0.54
N VAL A 27 -18.38 14.74 0.49
CA VAL A 27 -19.45 13.74 0.43
C VAL A 27 -20.77 14.45 0.62
N GLU A 28 -21.66 14.38 -0.36
CA GLU A 28 -22.93 15.14 -0.36
C GLU A 28 -22.72 16.64 -0.10
N GLY A 29 -21.60 17.20 -0.56
CA GLY A 29 -21.20 18.59 -0.33
C GLY A 29 -20.66 18.91 1.07
N VAL A 30 -20.53 17.91 1.96
CA VAL A 30 -19.84 18.05 3.25
C VAL A 30 -18.37 17.69 3.07
N PRO A 31 -17.42 18.59 3.41
CA PRO A 31 -16.00 18.29 3.32
C PRO A 31 -15.61 17.19 4.33
N VAL A 32 -14.88 16.18 3.88
CA VAL A 32 -14.28 15.15 4.75
C VAL A 32 -12.82 15.49 5.00
N LYS A 33 -12.34 15.26 6.23
CA LYS A 33 -10.98 15.64 6.65
C LYS A 33 -9.91 14.67 6.15
N ALA A 34 -10.27 13.40 6.00
CA ALA A 34 -9.39 12.40 5.40
C ALA A 34 -10.24 11.43 4.58
N LEU A 35 -10.08 11.47 3.25
CA LEU A 35 -10.48 10.37 2.39
C LEU A 35 -9.24 9.56 2.07
N LEU A 36 -9.17 8.31 2.55
CA LEU A 36 -8.07 7.40 2.29
C LEU A 36 -8.39 6.50 1.10
N LEU A 37 -7.50 6.44 0.12
CA LEU A 37 -7.50 5.41 -0.92
C LEU A 37 -6.70 4.20 -0.39
N ASP A 38 -7.39 3.22 0.18
CA ASP A 38 -6.76 2.10 0.86
C ASP A 38 -6.81 0.81 0.03
N SER A 39 -5.70 0.49 -0.62
CA SER A 39 -5.57 -0.75 -1.40
C SER A 39 -5.49 -2.00 -0.50
N GLY A 40 -5.24 -1.86 0.80
CA GLY A 40 -5.28 -2.93 1.79
C GLY A 40 -6.70 -3.29 2.23
N ALA A 41 -7.64 -2.33 2.16
CA ALA A 41 -9.01 -2.53 2.55
C ALA A 41 -9.83 -3.29 1.48
N ASP A 42 -10.46 -4.40 1.87
CA ASP A 42 -11.35 -5.16 0.99
C ASP A 42 -12.73 -4.52 0.83
N THR A 43 -13.02 -3.45 1.57
CA THR A 43 -14.31 -2.74 1.54
C THR A 43 -14.14 -1.25 1.80
N SER A 44 -15.17 -0.46 1.51
CA SER A 44 -15.19 0.98 1.78
C SER A 44 -15.94 1.26 3.09
N LEU A 45 -15.41 2.17 3.89
CA LEU A 45 -15.91 2.53 5.21
C LEU A 45 -16.18 4.02 5.30
N VAL A 46 -17.17 4.40 6.09
CA VAL A 46 -17.44 5.79 6.42
C VAL A 46 -17.70 5.92 7.91
N ALA A 47 -17.05 6.90 8.54
CA ALA A 47 -17.26 7.21 9.94
C ALA A 47 -18.67 7.78 10.18
N ARG A 48 -19.29 7.42 11.31
CA ARG A 48 -20.60 7.93 11.74
C ARG A 48 -20.70 9.45 11.69
N GLY A 49 -19.61 10.14 12.06
CA GLY A 49 -19.53 11.61 12.08
C GLY A 49 -19.80 12.27 10.73
N VAL A 50 -19.41 11.63 9.62
CA VAL A 50 -19.71 12.15 8.26
C VAL A 50 -21.22 12.16 8.01
N LEU A 51 -21.92 11.08 8.35
CA LEU A 51 -23.37 11.00 8.18
C LEU A 51 -24.09 12.02 9.06
N ASP A 52 -23.62 12.20 10.30
CA ASP A 52 -24.22 13.14 11.25
C ASP A 52 -24.05 14.58 10.77
N SER A 53 -22.89 14.90 10.18
CA SER A 53 -22.66 16.21 9.56
C SER A 53 -23.53 16.43 8.32
N ILE A 54 -23.75 15.41 7.49
CA ILE A 54 -24.67 15.51 6.34
C ILE A 54 -26.10 15.76 6.81
N ASP A 55 -26.56 15.03 7.82
CA ASP A 55 -27.91 15.19 8.39
C ASP A 55 -28.13 16.61 8.95
N GLN A 56 -27.12 17.19 9.60
CA GLN A 56 -27.15 18.59 10.08
C GLN A 56 -27.30 19.63 8.94
N THR A 57 -26.93 19.29 7.71
CA THR A 57 -27.15 20.16 6.55
C THR A 57 -28.56 20.04 5.95
N GLY A 58 -29.41 19.17 6.51
CA GLY A 58 -30.76 18.89 6.01
C GLY A 58 -30.80 17.96 4.80
N LYS A 59 -29.67 17.33 4.46
CA LYS A 59 -29.58 16.34 3.39
C LYS A 59 -29.80 14.93 3.94
N SER A 60 -30.51 14.11 3.19
CA SER A 60 -30.74 12.70 3.54
C SER A 60 -29.82 11.78 2.75
N VAL A 61 -29.17 10.84 3.44
CA VAL A 61 -28.35 9.78 2.85
C VAL A 61 -29.14 8.48 2.85
N ALA A 62 -29.08 7.72 1.76
CA ALA A 62 -29.69 6.40 1.70
C ALA A 62 -28.93 5.43 2.62
N VAL A 63 -29.52 5.10 3.77
CA VAL A 63 -28.95 4.19 4.76
C VAL A 63 -29.84 2.96 4.87
N ARG A 64 -29.25 1.78 4.78
CA ARG A 64 -29.95 0.51 5.03
C ARG A 64 -29.28 -0.32 6.10
N THR A 65 -30.08 -1.05 6.85
CA THR A 65 -29.62 -2.10 7.76
C THR A 65 -29.23 -3.33 6.94
N ILE A 66 -28.14 -3.97 7.33
CA ILE A 66 -27.60 -5.18 6.69
C ILE A 66 -27.38 -6.27 7.74
N GLN A 67 -27.14 -7.51 7.30
CA GLN A 67 -26.63 -8.53 8.20
C GLN A 67 -25.27 -8.08 8.78
N PRO A 68 -25.02 -8.26 10.08
CA PRO A 68 -23.77 -7.83 10.68
C PRO A 68 -22.55 -8.42 9.96
N VAL A 69 -21.65 -7.54 9.53
CA VAL A 69 -20.38 -7.91 8.90
C VAL A 69 -19.26 -7.62 9.88
N ARG A 70 -18.36 -8.60 10.03
CA ARG A 70 -17.21 -8.53 10.92
C ARG A 70 -15.98 -8.16 10.10
N LEU A 71 -15.34 -7.06 10.46
CA LEU A 71 -14.16 -6.51 9.80
C LEU A 71 -12.98 -6.60 10.75
N SER A 72 -11.83 -7.07 10.25
CA SER A 72 -10.62 -7.27 11.04
C SER A 72 -9.54 -6.29 10.58
N PRO A 73 -9.54 -5.03 11.08
CA PRO A 73 -8.52 -4.05 10.73
C PRO A 73 -7.14 -4.49 11.23
N VAL A 74 -6.09 -4.09 10.51
CA VAL A 74 -4.71 -4.40 10.90
C VAL A 74 -4.35 -3.63 12.17
N GLY A 75 -3.81 -4.34 13.17
CA GLY A 75 -3.33 -3.72 14.41
C GLY A 75 -4.42 -3.20 15.35
N GLY A 76 -5.70 -3.50 15.08
CA GLY A 76 -6.84 -3.03 15.85
C GLY A 76 -7.74 -4.15 16.37
N SER A 77 -8.75 -3.76 17.14
CA SER A 77 -9.85 -4.66 17.50
C SER A 77 -10.80 -4.84 16.33
N GLU A 78 -11.43 -6.00 16.30
CA GLU A 78 -12.47 -6.32 15.34
C GLU A 78 -13.66 -5.34 15.40
N VAL A 79 -14.13 -4.90 14.23
CA VAL A 79 -15.23 -3.96 14.09
C VAL A 79 -16.43 -4.69 13.50
N VAL A 80 -17.62 -4.46 14.05
CA VAL A 80 -18.87 -5.05 13.54
C VAL A 80 -19.74 -3.95 12.95
N VAL A 81 -19.91 -3.98 11.62
CA VAL A 81 -20.75 -3.02 10.89
C VAL A 81 -22.13 -3.62 10.63
N LYS A 82 -23.18 -2.82 10.82
CA LYS A 82 -24.59 -3.26 10.70
C LYS A 82 -25.41 -2.41 9.73
N ARG A 83 -24.82 -1.34 9.20
CA ARG A 83 -25.46 -0.44 8.25
C ARG A 83 -24.54 -0.18 7.06
N MET A 84 -25.18 0.15 5.94
CA MET A 84 -24.50 0.59 4.73
C MET A 84 -25.15 1.90 4.28
N ALA A 85 -24.33 2.91 4.04
CA ALA A 85 -24.72 4.20 3.48
C ALA A 85 -24.38 4.23 1.99
N THR A 86 -25.25 4.81 1.18
CA THR A 86 -25.00 5.06 -0.24
C THR A 86 -25.08 6.55 -0.51
N PHE A 87 -23.97 7.11 -0.99
CA PHE A 87 -23.84 8.52 -1.33
C PHE A 87 -24.05 8.71 -2.83
N ASN A 88 -24.96 9.61 -3.19
CA ASN A 88 -25.22 9.99 -4.56
C ASN A 88 -24.03 10.72 -5.18
N GLU A 89 -23.32 11.52 -4.37
CA GLU A 89 -22.19 12.33 -4.81
C GLU A 89 -21.04 12.30 -3.79
N THR A 90 -19.88 11.82 -4.24
CA THR A 90 -18.59 11.94 -3.55
C THR A 90 -17.59 12.53 -4.52
N ILE A 91 -17.08 13.73 -4.25
CA ILE A 91 -16.17 14.47 -5.13
C ILE A 91 -14.77 14.41 -4.54
N LEU A 92 -13.82 13.89 -5.31
CA LEU A 92 -12.39 13.85 -5.02
C LEU A 92 -11.70 14.98 -5.77
N THR A 93 -10.91 15.80 -5.08
CA THR A 93 -10.08 16.82 -5.72
C THR A 93 -8.85 16.18 -6.32
N THR A 94 -8.58 16.43 -7.61
CA THR A 94 -7.34 16.03 -8.27
C THR A 94 -6.71 17.23 -8.98
N SER A 95 -5.41 17.17 -9.27
CA SER A 95 -4.70 18.22 -10.03
C SER A 95 -5.23 18.41 -11.46
N ALA A 96 -5.87 17.39 -12.03
CA ALA A 96 -6.52 17.45 -13.34
C ALA A 96 -7.98 17.94 -13.28
N GLY A 97 -8.49 18.23 -12.08
CA GLY A 97 -9.88 18.62 -11.83
C GLY A 97 -10.62 17.62 -10.91
N PRO A 98 -11.86 17.95 -10.52
CA PRO A 98 -12.64 17.10 -9.61
C PRO A 98 -13.08 15.79 -10.27
N LEU A 99 -12.92 14.68 -9.56
CA LEU A 99 -13.45 13.36 -9.93
C LEU A 99 -14.67 13.03 -9.07
N MET A 100 -15.82 12.84 -9.71
CA MET A 100 -17.08 12.54 -9.03
C MET A 100 -17.40 11.04 -9.06
N LEU A 101 -17.58 10.46 -7.88
CA LEU A 101 -18.11 9.12 -7.67
C LEU A 101 -19.59 9.22 -7.34
N ARG A 102 -20.41 8.46 -8.08
CA ARG A 102 -21.85 8.37 -7.85
C ARG A 102 -22.23 7.02 -7.28
N ASN A 103 -23.21 6.99 -6.40
CA ASN A 103 -23.72 5.78 -5.74
C ASN A 103 -22.63 5.01 -4.98
N LEU A 104 -21.72 5.73 -4.33
CA LEU A 104 -20.67 5.13 -3.54
C LEU A 104 -21.28 4.52 -2.27
N ALA A 105 -21.21 3.20 -2.18
CA ALA A 105 -21.68 2.44 -1.03
C ALA A 105 -20.54 2.17 -0.05
N CYS A 106 -20.74 2.55 1.21
CA CYS A 106 -19.79 2.32 2.30
C CYS A 106 -20.48 1.67 3.49
N TYR A 107 -19.77 0.78 4.19
CA TYR A 107 -20.19 0.36 5.52
C TYR A 107 -20.04 1.50 6.51
N VAL A 108 -20.97 1.59 7.46
CA VAL A 108 -20.92 2.64 8.48
C VAL A 108 -20.21 2.13 9.71
N GLU A 109 -19.15 2.84 10.11
CA GLU A 109 -18.44 2.61 11.36
C GLU A 109 -19.10 3.45 12.46
N GLU A 110 -19.93 2.78 13.27
CA GLU A 110 -20.82 3.42 14.25
C GLU A 110 -20.08 4.16 15.37
N ASP A 111 -19.01 3.55 15.86
CA ASP A 111 -18.26 4.05 17.03
C ASP A 111 -17.16 5.06 16.64
N ASN A 112 -17.15 5.51 15.38
CA ASN A 112 -16.18 6.48 14.86
C ASN A 112 -16.85 7.85 14.60
N PRO A 113 -16.68 8.84 15.49
CA PRO A 113 -17.26 10.19 15.32
C PRO A 113 -16.43 11.10 14.40
N ARG A 114 -15.37 10.61 13.77
CA ARG A 114 -14.47 11.43 12.95
C ARG A 114 -15.09 11.75 11.59
N MET A 115 -14.44 12.67 10.86
CA MET A 115 -14.81 13.07 9.50
C MET A 115 -13.94 12.33 8.48
N GLU A 116 -14.01 10.99 8.50
CA GLU A 116 -13.13 10.10 7.73
C GLU A 116 -13.95 9.18 6.82
N LEU A 117 -13.40 8.90 5.63
CA LEU A 117 -13.94 7.94 4.67
C LEU A 117 -12.79 7.14 4.06
N THR A 118 -12.94 5.82 3.98
CA THR A 118 -11.96 4.94 3.33
C THR A 118 -12.60 4.35 2.09
N VAL A 119 -11.96 4.54 0.94
CA VAL A 119 -12.32 3.88 -0.31
C VAL A 119 -11.43 2.65 -0.46
N GLY A 120 -12.04 1.47 -0.39
CA GLY A 120 -11.31 0.21 -0.45
C GLY A 120 -10.93 -0.21 -1.86
N ARG A 121 -10.11 -1.26 -1.93
CA ARG A 121 -9.58 -1.89 -3.14
C ARG A 121 -10.64 -2.15 -4.23
N PRO A 122 -11.86 -2.65 -3.95
CA PRO A 122 -12.84 -2.90 -5.02
C PRO A 122 -13.18 -1.64 -5.82
N ILE A 123 -13.36 -0.50 -5.16
CA ILE A 123 -13.65 0.77 -5.82
C ILE A 123 -12.39 1.31 -6.50
N MET A 124 -11.23 1.24 -5.84
CA MET A 124 -9.97 1.66 -6.46
C MET A 124 -9.69 0.93 -7.78
N LYS A 125 -9.97 -0.38 -7.85
CA LYS A 125 -9.85 -1.15 -9.10
C LYS A 125 -10.76 -0.63 -10.21
N ILE A 126 -11.98 -0.20 -9.87
CA ILE A 126 -12.90 0.45 -10.83
C ILE A 126 -12.31 1.78 -11.33
N LEU A 127 -11.66 2.53 -10.45
CA LEU A 127 -10.97 3.78 -10.79
C LEU A 127 -9.65 3.57 -11.58
N GLY A 128 -9.25 2.31 -11.81
CA GLY A 128 -8.09 1.97 -12.62
C GLY A 128 -6.85 1.56 -11.83
N TYR A 129 -6.91 1.50 -10.49
CA TYR A 129 -5.80 0.99 -9.68
C TYR A 129 -5.49 -0.46 -10.06
N SER A 130 -4.24 -0.71 -10.43
CA SER A 130 -3.70 -2.02 -10.71
C SER A 130 -2.25 -2.07 -10.24
N THR A 131 -1.93 -3.04 -9.38
CA THR A 131 -0.56 -3.31 -8.96
C THR A 131 0.32 -3.63 -10.16
N ASP A 132 -0.21 -4.36 -11.15
CA ASP A 132 0.55 -4.69 -12.35
C ASP A 132 0.90 -3.46 -13.17
N LYS A 133 -0.06 -2.55 -13.41
CA LYS A 133 0.22 -1.29 -14.13
C LYS A 133 1.25 -0.45 -13.41
N LEU A 134 1.12 -0.34 -12.08
CA LEU A 134 2.09 0.35 -11.24
C LEU A 134 3.49 -0.25 -11.38
N LEU A 135 3.61 -1.59 -11.43
CA LEU A 135 4.90 -2.27 -11.61
C LEU A 135 5.44 -2.18 -13.04
N VAL A 136 4.57 -2.14 -14.06
CA VAL A 136 4.95 -1.89 -15.45
C VAL A 136 5.53 -0.47 -15.57
N ASP A 137 4.85 0.54 -15.04
CA ASP A 137 5.32 1.92 -15.04
C ASP A 137 6.67 2.04 -14.29
N ALA A 138 6.83 1.33 -13.17
CA ALA A 138 8.08 1.28 -12.41
C ALA A 138 9.20 0.57 -13.20
N ARG A 139 8.89 -0.51 -13.92
CA ARG A 139 9.84 -1.24 -14.78
C ARG A 139 10.29 -0.42 -15.97
N ASP A 140 9.34 0.28 -16.61
CA ASP A 140 9.59 1.17 -17.74
C ASP A 140 10.49 2.34 -17.32
N THR A 141 10.42 2.73 -16.03
CA THR A 141 11.35 3.67 -15.41
C THR A 141 12.71 3.03 -15.15
N GLN A 142 12.75 1.86 -14.50
CA GLN A 142 13.98 1.15 -14.17
C GLN A 142 13.72 -0.36 -13.98
N THR A 143 14.55 -1.21 -14.59
CA THR A 143 14.38 -2.67 -14.54
C THR A 143 14.81 -3.32 -13.22
N GLU A 144 15.72 -2.66 -12.48
CA GLU A 144 16.23 -3.13 -11.18
C GLU A 144 16.18 -1.98 -10.18
N TRP A 145 15.59 -2.14 -9.00
CA TRP A 145 15.51 -1.08 -7.98
C TRP A 145 16.40 -1.41 -6.78
N GLU A 146 17.37 -0.56 -6.45
CA GLU A 146 18.17 -0.69 -5.23
C GLU A 146 17.49 0.07 -4.08
N LEU A 147 16.75 -0.66 -3.24
CA LEU A 147 16.01 -0.10 -2.12
C LEU A 147 16.82 -0.24 -0.82
N GLY A 148 17.77 0.67 -0.63
CA GLY A 148 18.57 0.82 0.58
C GLY A 148 18.16 2.05 1.40
N VAL A 149 18.64 2.14 2.65
CA VAL A 149 18.28 3.21 3.62
C VAL A 149 18.60 4.64 3.11
N GLU A 150 19.43 4.78 2.07
CA GLU A 150 19.79 6.06 1.45
C GLU A 150 18.97 6.43 0.18
N ALA A 151 17.96 5.64 -0.20
CA ALA A 151 17.17 5.86 -1.42
C ALA A 151 16.14 7.01 -1.30
N LEU A 152 16.57 8.16 -0.77
CA LEU A 152 15.91 9.45 -0.98
C LEU A 152 16.44 10.08 -2.26
N PRO A 153 15.65 10.90 -2.99
CA PRO A 153 16.05 11.42 -4.28
C PRO A 153 17.29 12.31 -4.13
N LYS A 154 18.44 11.81 -4.61
CA LYS A 154 19.64 12.62 -4.82
C LYS A 154 19.39 13.47 -6.06
N VAL A 155 19.13 14.76 -5.85
CA VAL A 155 19.24 15.78 -6.90
C VAL A 155 20.69 15.78 -7.39
N ASP A 156 20.86 15.46 -8.67
CA ASP A 156 22.05 15.55 -9.52
C ASP A 156 23.42 15.56 -8.81
N ARG A 157 24.06 14.38 -8.71
CA ARG A 157 25.52 14.29 -8.87
C ARG A 157 26.02 12.87 -9.15
N ASP A 158 26.65 12.73 -10.31
CA ASP A 158 27.66 11.77 -10.78
C ASP A 158 27.93 10.46 -10.00
N GLU A 159 27.92 9.36 -10.77
CA GLU A 159 28.72 8.13 -10.60
C GLU A 159 28.64 7.44 -9.22
N SER A 160 27.55 6.70 -8.97
CA SER A 160 27.59 5.63 -7.97
C SER A 160 28.03 4.32 -8.63
N SER A 161 29.31 3.99 -8.47
CA SER A 161 29.86 2.68 -8.84
C SER A 161 29.03 1.56 -8.20
N PRO A 162 28.62 0.51 -8.94
CA PRO A 162 27.82 -0.57 -8.39
C PRO A 162 28.58 -1.27 -7.25
N THR A 163 27.85 -1.61 -6.19
CA THR A 163 28.42 -2.28 -5.02
C THR A 163 29.01 -3.64 -5.42
N SER A 164 30.01 -4.12 -4.67
CA SER A 164 30.68 -5.39 -4.98
C SER A 164 29.71 -6.57 -5.10
N LEU A 165 28.62 -6.55 -4.32
CA LEU A 165 27.57 -7.58 -4.41
C LEU A 165 26.77 -7.49 -5.71
N GLN A 166 26.40 -6.30 -6.15
CA GLN A 166 25.69 -6.10 -7.43
C GLN A 166 26.54 -6.54 -8.62
N ARG A 167 27.86 -6.29 -8.58
CA ARG A 167 28.77 -6.78 -9.63
C ARG A 167 28.80 -8.30 -9.68
N ILE A 168 28.84 -8.96 -8.52
CA ILE A 168 28.84 -10.44 -8.44
C ILE A 168 27.52 -11.01 -8.96
N TYR A 169 26.38 -10.43 -8.58
CA TYR A 169 25.07 -10.90 -9.05
C TYR A 169 24.91 -10.76 -10.57
N ARG A 170 25.30 -9.62 -11.15
CA ARG A 170 25.25 -9.43 -12.62
C ARG A 170 26.18 -10.37 -13.37
N LEU A 171 27.38 -10.64 -12.83
CA LEU A 171 28.30 -11.64 -13.39
C LEU A 171 27.73 -13.05 -13.34
N ALA A 172 27.03 -13.41 -12.26
CA ALA A 172 26.39 -14.71 -12.12
C ALA A 172 25.22 -14.88 -13.10
N GLU A 173 24.40 -13.86 -13.31
CA GLU A 173 23.32 -13.89 -14.30
C GLU A 173 23.85 -13.98 -15.73
N ALA A 174 24.85 -13.18 -16.08
CA ALA A 174 25.49 -13.24 -17.40
C ALA A 174 26.18 -14.60 -17.67
N ALA A 175 26.63 -15.29 -16.62
CA ALA A 175 27.20 -16.63 -16.73
C ALA A 175 26.14 -17.73 -16.88
N MET A 176 24.90 -17.50 -16.44
CA MET A 176 23.80 -18.46 -16.61
C MET A 176 23.10 -18.34 -17.97
N ASP A 177 23.15 -17.18 -18.61
CA ASP A 177 22.61 -16.97 -19.98
C ASP A 177 23.55 -17.45 -21.09
N SER A 178 24.74 -17.95 -20.74
CA SER A 178 25.70 -18.54 -21.66
C SER A 178 25.42 -20.04 -21.86
N GLU A 179 24.36 -20.39 -22.59
CA GLU A 179 24.20 -21.75 -23.14
C GLU A 179 25.15 -21.96 -24.33
N ALA A 180 26.25 -22.67 -24.03
CA ALA A 180 27.01 -23.59 -24.88
C ALA A 180 27.24 -23.22 -26.37
N ASP A 181 28.45 -22.74 -26.67
CA ASP A 181 29.21 -23.30 -27.78
C ASP A 181 30.24 -24.26 -27.19
N ALA A 182 30.08 -25.53 -27.56
CA ALA A 182 30.94 -26.63 -27.14
C ALA A 182 32.29 -26.51 -27.81
N ASP A 183 33.35 -26.46 -27.03
CA ASP A 183 34.61 -27.11 -27.38
C ASP A 183 35.22 -27.69 -26.09
N GLU A 184 35.42 -29.00 -26.10
CA GLU A 184 36.08 -29.77 -25.06
C GLU A 184 37.54 -29.30 -24.96
N GLU A 185 37.92 -28.63 -23.88
CA GLU A 185 39.31 -28.64 -23.43
C GLU A 185 39.39 -28.53 -21.90
N ASP A 186 40.03 -29.55 -21.32
CA ASP A 186 40.28 -29.87 -19.92
C ASP A 186 39.90 -28.81 -18.86
N ALA A 187 38.71 -28.98 -18.30
CA ALA A 187 38.32 -28.32 -17.06
C ALA A 187 39.00 -29.00 -15.85
N GLU A 188 40.10 -28.42 -15.35
CA GLU A 188 40.48 -28.59 -13.95
C GLU A 188 39.40 -27.95 -13.07
N ARG A 189 38.30 -28.68 -12.85
CA ARG A 189 37.26 -28.37 -11.88
C ARG A 189 37.90 -28.32 -10.50
N HIS A 190 38.29 -27.12 -10.08
CA HIS A 190 38.52 -26.83 -8.69
C HIS A 190 37.16 -26.88 -7.98
N GLU A 191 36.85 -28.02 -7.38
CA GLU A 191 35.69 -28.18 -6.51
C GLU A 191 35.78 -27.15 -5.37
N MET A 192 35.03 -26.05 -5.49
CA MET A 192 34.74 -25.19 -4.36
C MET A 192 33.95 -26.02 -3.35
N ARG A 193 34.65 -26.51 -2.31
CA ARG A 193 34.04 -27.12 -1.13
C ARG A 193 33.16 -26.09 -0.43
N THR A 194 31.90 -26.00 -0.85
CA THR A 194 30.84 -25.39 -0.05
C THR A 194 30.52 -26.36 1.09
N THR A 195 31.03 -26.08 2.28
CA THR A 195 30.55 -26.76 3.49
C THR A 195 29.18 -26.18 3.84
N LEU A 196 28.13 -26.75 3.26
CA LEU A 196 26.77 -26.58 3.77
C LEU A 196 26.68 -27.31 5.12
N PRO A 197 26.24 -26.66 6.21
CA PRO A 197 25.97 -27.40 7.44
C PRO A 197 24.82 -28.38 7.20
N SER A 198 25.14 -29.67 7.17
CA SER A 198 24.16 -30.75 7.13
C SER A 198 23.50 -30.88 8.50
N MET A 199 22.25 -30.43 8.63
CA MET A 199 21.39 -30.80 9.75
C MET A 199 20.56 -32.02 9.36
N LYS A 200 20.79 -33.16 10.03
CA LYS A 200 19.82 -34.25 10.08
C LYS A 200 19.33 -34.42 11.51
N PRO A 201 18.10 -33.98 11.80
CA PRO A 201 17.27 -34.65 12.77
C PRO A 201 16.09 -35.28 12.02
N THR A 202 16.00 -36.60 12.05
CA THR A 202 14.94 -37.34 11.35
C THR A 202 13.71 -37.56 12.22
N THR A 203 13.75 -37.15 13.49
CA THR A 203 12.61 -37.23 14.41
C THR A 203 12.58 -36.07 15.40
N LEU A 204 11.37 -35.72 15.86
CA LEU A 204 11.12 -34.62 16.80
C LEU A 204 11.90 -34.79 18.12
N ALA A 205 12.13 -36.02 18.56
CA ALA A 205 12.89 -36.32 19.77
C ALA A 205 14.38 -35.89 19.69
N GLU A 206 14.98 -35.99 18.50
CA GLU A 206 16.37 -35.57 18.26
C GLU A 206 16.50 -34.05 18.26
N VAL A 207 15.48 -33.34 17.75
CA VAL A 207 15.43 -31.86 17.76
C VAL A 207 15.37 -31.34 19.18
N THR A 208 14.49 -31.91 20.02
CA THR A 208 14.34 -31.48 21.43
C THR A 208 15.64 -31.64 22.20
N ARG A 209 16.31 -32.79 22.09
CA ARG A 209 17.58 -33.06 22.77
C ARG A 209 18.71 -32.14 22.30
N TYR A 210 18.74 -31.77 21.01
CA TYR A 210 19.73 -30.84 20.48
C TYR A 210 19.55 -29.42 21.03
N LEU A 211 18.30 -28.98 21.19
CA LEU A 211 17.98 -27.66 21.72
C LEU A 211 18.25 -27.57 23.23
N GLU A 212 17.93 -28.62 23.99
CA GLU A 212 18.22 -28.69 25.43
C GLU A 212 19.73 -28.68 25.74
N ALA A 213 20.55 -29.27 24.87
CA ALA A 213 22.02 -29.26 25.03
C ALA A 213 22.66 -27.89 24.73
N LYS A 214 21.91 -26.96 24.12
CA LYS A 214 22.41 -25.65 23.67
C LYS A 214 21.98 -24.48 24.54
N ILE A 215 21.25 -24.74 25.62
CA ILE A 215 20.93 -23.73 26.65
C ILE A 215 22.03 -23.82 27.71
N PRO A 216 22.99 -22.88 27.79
CA PRO A 216 23.90 -22.83 28.91
C PRO A 216 23.10 -22.46 30.17
N PHE A 217 23.12 -23.34 31.17
CA PHE A 217 22.80 -22.95 32.54
C PHE A 217 24.02 -22.25 33.13
N GLY A 218 23.88 -20.96 33.47
CA GLY A 218 24.86 -20.17 34.20
C GLY A 218 25.41 -19.01 33.41
#